data_AF-A0A1M6QMX1-F1
#
_entry.id   AF-A0A1M6QMX1-F1
#
_cell.length_a   1.000
_cell.length_b   1.000
_cell.length_c   1.000
_cell.angle_alpha   90.00
_cell.angle_beta   90.00
_cell.angle_gamma   90.00
#
_symmetry.space_group_name_H-M   'P 1'
#
loop_
_entity.id
_entity.type
_entity.pdbx_description
1 polymer ?
#
loop_
_entity_poly.entity_id
_entity_poly.type
_entity_poly.pdbx_seq_one_letter_code
_entity_poly.pdbx_strand_id
1 'polypeptide(L)' 'MKKTKFEKAQLLESKTLGYGRDLLEAVLEDGKRYTKEEAAKAAEAYLQGKVKEEK' A
#
# COMPACT_ATOMS: atom_id res chain seq x y z
N MET A 1 -19.58 0.95 -9.09
CA MET A 1 -18.21 0.85 -9.67
C MET A 1 -17.53 -0.38 -9.10
N LYS A 2 -17.13 -1.36 -9.93
CA LYS A 2 -16.36 -2.52 -9.45
C LYS A 2 -15.01 -2.01 -8.96
N LYS A 3 -14.70 -2.17 -7.67
CA LYS A 3 -13.36 -1.87 -7.17
C LYS A 3 -12.42 -2.93 -7.73
N THR A 4 -11.64 -2.56 -8.76
CA THR A 4 -10.61 -3.44 -9.31
C THR A 4 -9.56 -3.68 -8.24
N LYS A 5 -9.37 -4.95 -7.88
CA LYS A 5 -8.30 -5.36 -6.98
C LYS A 5 -7.06 -5.63 -7.82
N PHE A 6 -5.93 -5.13 -7.35
CA PHE A 6 -4.64 -5.27 -7.98
C PHE A 6 -3.76 -6.13 -7.08
N GLU A 7 -2.89 -6.91 -7.69
CA GLU A 7 -1.86 -7.63 -6.95
C GLU A 7 -0.79 -6.66 -6.44
N LYS A 8 -0.08 -7.07 -5.40
CA LYS A 8 1.07 -6.33 -4.87
C LYS A 8 2.00 -5.87 -6.00
N ALA A 9 2.41 -6.78 -6.90
CA ALA A 9 3.25 -6.44 -8.04
C ALA A 9 2.68 -5.33 -8.93
N GLN A 10 1.37 -5.37 -9.23
CA GLN A 10 0.72 -4.30 -9.99
C GLN A 10 0.71 -2.96 -9.23
N LEU A 11 0.53 -2.98 -7.91
CA LEU A 11 0.54 -1.76 -7.08
C LEU A 11 1.96 -1.19 -6.97
N LEU A 12 2.98 -2.04 -6.86
CA LEU A 12 4.40 -1.66 -6.86
C LEU A 12 4.84 -1.06 -8.20
N GLU A 13 4.37 -1.63 -9.31
CA GLU A 13 4.66 -1.14 -10.65
C GLU A 13 3.86 0.13 -10.98
N SER A 14 2.66 0.24 -10.41
CA SER A 14 1.82 1.42 -10.55
C SER A 14 2.30 2.55 -9.65
N LYS A 15 3.24 3.35 -10.17
CA LYS A 15 3.64 4.65 -9.61
C LYS A 15 2.47 5.64 -9.39
N THR A 16 1.25 5.28 -9.81
CA THR A 16 0.04 6.10 -9.65
C THR A 16 -0.39 6.31 -8.20
N LEU A 17 0.11 5.50 -7.25
CA LEU A 17 -0.20 5.65 -5.82
C LEU A 17 0.70 6.66 -5.10
N GLY A 18 1.81 7.08 -5.69
CA GLY A 18 2.75 8.02 -5.04
C GLY A 18 3.55 7.43 -3.87
N TYR A 19 3.36 6.16 -3.54
CA TYR A 19 4.11 5.47 -2.49
C TYR A 19 5.34 4.75 -3.05
N GLY A 20 6.41 4.73 -2.27
CA GLY A 20 7.64 4.01 -2.60
C GLY A 20 7.41 2.50 -2.61
N ARG A 21 8.19 1.80 -3.46
CA ARG A 21 8.14 0.35 -3.58
C ARG A 21 8.37 -0.34 -2.23
N ASP A 22 9.39 0.08 -1.48
CA ASP A 22 9.70 -0.45 -0.15
C ASP A 22 8.56 -0.32 0.84
N LEU A 23 7.85 0.82 0.82
CA LEU A 23 6.70 1.05 1.70
C LEU A 23 5.57 0.09 1.34
N LEU A 24 5.21 0.02 0.06
CA LEU A 24 4.19 -0.91 -0.40
C LEU A 24 4.59 -2.38 -0.19
N GLU A 25 5.89 -2.72 -0.25
CA GLU A 25 6.37 -4.06 0.07
C GLU A 25 6.25 -4.41 1.56
N ALA A 26 6.50 -3.45 2.45
CA ALA A 26 6.34 -3.63 3.89
C ALA A 26 4.86 -3.71 4.31
N VAL A 27 3.99 -3.03 3.57
CA VAL A 27 2.57 -2.87 3.88
C VAL A 27 1.70 -3.95 3.25
N LEU A 28 1.98 -4.31 1.99
CA LEU A 28 1.18 -5.24 1.21
C LEU A 28 1.76 -6.65 1.27
N GLU A 29 0.91 -7.63 1.55
CA GLU A 29 1.29 -9.02 1.54
C GLU A 29 1.30 -9.60 0.12
N ASP A 30 2.29 -10.45 -0.15
CA ASP A 30 2.35 -11.25 -1.38
C ASP A 30 1.20 -12.25 -1.44
N GLY A 31 0.60 -12.40 -2.62
CA GLY A 31 -0.57 -13.26 -2.83
C GLY A 31 -1.91 -12.65 -2.42
N LYS A 32 -1.94 -11.48 -1.77
CA LYS A 32 -3.17 -10.71 -1.54
C LYS A 32 -3.39 -9.66 -2.61
N ARG A 33 -4.67 -9.41 -2.91
CA ARG A 33 -5.10 -8.38 -3.86
C ARG A 33 -5.76 -7.23 -3.12
N TYR A 34 -5.27 -6.03 -3.37
CA TYR A 34 -5.73 -4.81 -2.72
C TYR A 34 -6.27 -3.84 -3.76
N THR A 35 -7.29 -3.09 -3.39
CA THR A 35 -7.72 -1.93 -4.19
C THR A 35 -6.73 -0.78 -4.01
N LYS A 36 -6.74 0.19 -4.93
CA LYS A 36 -5.92 1.42 -4.79
C LYS A 36 -6.16 2.12 -3.45
N GLU A 37 -7.41 2.18 -3.01
CA GLU A 37 -7.79 2.77 -1.72
C GLU A 37 -7.25 1.97 -0.53
N GLU A 38 -7.34 0.64 -0.56
CA GLU A 38 -6.80 -0.22 0.51
C GLU A 38 -5.28 -0.11 0.60
N ALA A 39 -4.59 -0.12 -0.54
CA ALA A 39 -3.14 0.03 -0.58
C ALA A 39 -2.70 1.40 -0.03
N ALA A 40 -3.41 2.46 -0.42
CA ALA A 40 -3.16 3.80 0.11
C ALA A 40 -3.40 3.87 1.62
N LYS A 41 -4.55 3.38 2.11
CA LYS A 41 -4.85 3.35 3.55
C LYS A 41 -3.82 2.57 4.35
N ALA A 42 -3.39 1.43 3.85
CA ALA A 42 -2.41 0.59 4.53
C ALA A 42 -1.03 1.29 4.55
N ALA A 43 -0.66 1.96 3.46
CA ALA A 43 0.57 2.75 3.39
C ALA A 43 0.55 3.94 4.35
N GLU A 44 -0.55 4.68 4.39
CA GLU A 44 -0.76 5.77 5.34
C GLU A 44 -0.73 5.28 6.80
N ALA A 45 -1.42 4.17 7.10
CA ALA A 45 -1.45 3.61 8.45
C ALA A 45 -0.05 3.19 8.92
N TYR A 46 0.77 2.64 8.03
CA TYR A 46 2.16 2.27 8.35
C TYR A 46 3.04 3.50 8.59
N LEU A 47 2.91 4.54 7.77
CA LEU A 47 3.61 5.81 7.99
C LEU A 47 3.17 6.44 9.31
N GLN A 48 1.87 6.45 9.61
CA GLN A 48 1.32 7.02 10.83
C GLN A 48 1.70 6.20 12.08
N GLY A 49 1.83 4.88 11.94
CA GLY A 49 2.31 3.96 12.98
C GLY A 49 3.77 4.24 13.36
N LYS A 50 4.65 4.41 12.36
CA LYS A 50 6.05 4.80 12.61
C LYS A 50 6.18 6.15 13.31
N VAL A 51 5.34 7.12 12.96
CA VAL A 51 5.34 8.46 13.58
C VAL A 51 4.96 8.42 15.07
N LYS A 52 4.22 7.38 15.52
CA LYS A 52 3.85 7.23 16.94
C LYS A 52 4.89 6.54 17.80
N GLU A 53 5.80 5.74 17.23
CA GLU A 53 6.88 5.10 17.99
C GLU A 53 8.04 6.05 18.35
N GLU A 54 8.12 7.23 17.74
CA GLU A 54 9.16 8.23 18.04
C GLU A 54 8.75 9.28 19.11
N LYS A 55 7.79 8.99 20.00
CA LYS A 55 7.37 9.94 21.05
C LYS A 55 7.48 9.43 22.47
#